data_AF-A0A643JAF4-F1
#
_entry.id   AF-A0A643JAF4-F1
#
_cell.length_a   1.000
_cell.length_b   1.000
_cell.length_c   1.000
_cell.angle_alpha   90.00
_cell.angle_beta   90.00
_cell.angle_gamma   90.00
#
_symmetry.space_group_name_H-M   'P 1'
#
loop_
_entity.id
_entity.type
_entity.pdbx_description
1 polymer ?
#
loop_
_entity_poly.entity_id
_entity_poly.type
_entity_poly.pdbx_seq_one_letter_code
_entity_poly.pdbx_strand_id
1 'polypeptide(L)'
;MPRHSYRSGRTSALLLVLLASIAQARASVVVTGTRVIYPGEAREKTVQLSNRDAFPNVVQAWVDIDAPDAPPDQADAPFLVNPAVFRMAPDSGQTLRIVYTGQGLPGDRESLFHLNVLQIPPRNSSHADRNQMLLMLRNRLKLFYRPAGIRGRPEDLPGQLRFALVRRSAGWAVRVDNPSGYYASFASATLSVGQRRWRLRSGMLEPRSHAEWQAETREALPPGRVRLHALLINDYGAHMDIRHDLSP
;
A
#
# COMPACT_ATOMS: atom_id res chain seq x y z
N MET A 1 9.62 -67.86 10.59
CA MET A 1 9.52 -66.77 11.58
C MET A 1 9.73 -65.43 10.87
N PRO A 2 8.80 -64.46 10.96
CA PRO A 2 8.82 -63.25 10.15
C PRO A 2 9.64 -62.13 10.80
N ARG A 3 10.33 -61.32 9.97
CA ARG A 3 11.05 -60.11 10.36
C ARG A 3 10.08 -58.92 10.33
N HIS A 4 9.82 -58.30 11.48
CA HIS A 4 9.02 -57.07 11.58
C HIS A 4 9.78 -55.85 11.02
N SER A 5 9.16 -55.17 10.06
CA SER A 5 9.62 -53.97 9.37
C SER A 5 9.37 -52.69 10.19
N TYR A 6 10.32 -52.32 11.05
CA TYR A 6 10.35 -51.02 11.74
C TYR A 6 11.06 -49.95 10.87
N ARG A 7 10.41 -49.45 9.81
CA ARG A 7 11.00 -48.36 9.00
C ARG A 7 10.07 -47.19 8.64
N SER A 8 8.77 -47.24 8.94
CA SER A 8 7.81 -46.17 8.57
C SER A 8 7.63 -45.04 9.60
N GLY A 9 8.09 -45.21 10.85
CA GLY A 9 7.90 -44.20 11.91
C GLY A 9 8.89 -43.03 11.87
N ARG A 10 10.11 -43.23 11.33
CA ARG A 10 11.19 -42.24 11.39
C ARG A 10 11.05 -41.15 10.33
N THR A 11 10.47 -41.46 9.18
CA THR A 11 10.21 -40.49 8.10
C THR A 11 9.04 -39.55 8.41
N SER A 12 7.99 -40.05 9.06
CA SER A 12 6.85 -39.23 9.49
C SER A 12 7.21 -38.23 10.61
N ALA A 13 8.11 -38.62 11.52
CA ALA A 13 8.59 -37.74 12.58
C ALA A 13 9.47 -36.59 12.05
N LEU A 14 10.28 -36.84 11.01
CA LEU A 14 11.09 -35.79 10.36
C LEU A 14 10.21 -34.75 9.64
N LEU A 15 9.12 -35.19 9.00
CA LEU A 15 8.19 -34.28 8.32
C LEU A 15 7.45 -33.36 9.30
N LEU A 16 7.08 -33.86 10.48
CA LEU A 16 6.41 -33.07 11.53
C LEU A 16 7.33 -32.00 12.14
N VAL A 17 8.63 -32.29 12.30
CA VAL A 17 9.61 -31.31 12.80
C VAL A 17 9.89 -30.22 11.76
N LEU A 18 9.88 -30.56 10.46
CA LEU A 18 10.10 -29.60 9.38
C LEU A 18 8.89 -28.66 9.14
N LEU A 19 7.68 -29.09 9.51
CA LEU A 19 6.46 -28.28 9.45
C LEU A 19 6.34 -27.32 10.66
N ALA A 20 7.09 -27.55 11.74
CA ALA A 20 7.07 -26.71 12.94
C ALA A 20 8.03 -25.51 12.87
N SER A 21 8.94 -25.48 11.89
CA SER A 21 9.94 -24.42 11.72
C SER A 21 9.50 -23.30 10.79
N ILE A 22 8.18 -23.04 10.68
CA ILE A 22 7.66 -21.83 10.05
C ILE A 22 8.13 -20.66 10.92
N ALA A 23 9.28 -20.07 10.56
CA ALA A 23 9.78 -18.86 11.17
C ALA A 23 8.67 -17.82 11.05
N GLN A 24 8.02 -17.50 12.17
CA GLN A 24 7.09 -16.39 12.22
C GLN A 24 7.90 -15.15 11.90
N ALA A 25 7.69 -14.57 10.72
CA ALA A 25 8.19 -13.25 10.41
C ALA A 25 7.57 -12.30 11.44
N ARG A 26 8.34 -11.94 12.48
CA ARG A 26 7.89 -11.02 13.52
C ARG A 26 8.01 -9.62 12.94
N ALA A 27 6.88 -9.09 12.51
CA ALA A 27 6.76 -7.69 12.15
C ALA A 27 7.08 -6.83 13.38
N SER A 28 7.69 -5.68 13.15
CA SER A 28 8.23 -4.80 14.19
C SER A 28 7.16 -3.83 14.69
N VAL A 29 7.34 -2.50 14.58
CA VAL A 29 6.23 -1.55 14.73
C VAL A 29 5.30 -1.63 13.52
N VAL A 30 4.04 -2.01 13.76
CA VAL A 30 3.00 -2.17 12.75
C VAL A 30 2.00 -1.02 12.86
N VAL A 31 1.68 -0.40 11.73
CA VAL A 31 0.59 0.58 11.61
C VAL A 31 -0.70 -0.14 11.21
N THR A 32 -1.82 0.18 11.85
CA THR A 32 -3.13 -0.40 11.49
C THR A 32 -3.62 0.18 10.16
N GLY A 33 -3.77 -0.69 9.16
CA GLY A 33 -4.16 -0.33 7.80
C GLY A 33 -2.97 -0.01 6.90
N THR A 34 -3.23 0.14 5.60
CA THR A 34 -2.20 0.42 4.57
C THR A 34 -2.30 1.83 3.98
N ARG A 35 -3.29 2.61 4.44
CA ARG A 35 -3.58 3.99 4.06
C ARG A 35 -4.41 4.67 5.13
N VAL A 36 -4.40 5.99 5.13
CA VAL A 36 -5.21 6.83 6.02
C VAL A 36 -6.20 7.62 5.18
N ILE A 37 -7.49 7.50 5.47
CA ILE A 37 -8.52 8.39 4.93
C ILE A 37 -8.84 9.42 6.02
N TYR A 38 -8.51 10.69 5.75
CA TYR A 38 -8.83 11.83 6.60
C TYR A 38 -10.09 12.52 6.05
N PRO A 39 -11.25 12.41 6.72
CA PRO A 39 -12.45 13.14 6.32
C PRO A 39 -12.24 14.65 6.52
N GLY A 40 -12.50 15.48 5.52
CA GLY A 40 -12.19 16.91 5.56
C GLY A 40 -12.96 17.69 6.64
N GLU A 41 -14.12 17.20 7.06
CA GLU A 41 -14.93 17.77 8.14
C GLU A 41 -14.50 17.28 9.54
N ALA A 42 -13.62 16.29 9.61
CA ALA A 42 -13.14 15.77 10.89
C ALA A 42 -12.12 16.74 11.49
N ARG A 43 -12.19 16.94 12.81
CA ARG A 43 -11.16 17.69 13.55
C ARG A 43 -9.82 16.96 13.54
N GLU A 44 -9.88 15.64 13.52
CA GLU A 44 -8.72 14.77 13.61
C GLU A 44 -9.01 13.37 13.07
N LYS A 45 -7.94 12.64 12.78
CA LYS A 45 -7.99 11.21 12.46
C LYS A 45 -6.97 10.48 13.33
N THR A 46 -7.39 9.39 13.96
CA THR A 46 -6.49 8.54 14.74
C THR A 46 -5.92 7.40 13.91
N VAL A 47 -4.67 7.04 14.17
CA VAL A 47 -4.00 5.87 13.59
C VAL A 47 -3.36 5.07 14.72
N GLN A 48 -3.66 3.78 14.79
CA GLN A 48 -3.11 2.88 15.81
C GLN A 48 -1.81 2.26 15.33
N LEU A 49 -0.88 2.11 16.28
CA LEU A 49 0.41 1.45 16.12
C LEU A 49 0.53 0.36 17.17
N SER A 50 1.23 -0.71 16.83
CA SER A 50 1.58 -1.78 17.76
C SER A 50 3.06 -2.10 17.60
N ASN A 51 3.81 -2.02 18.69
CA ASN A 51 5.15 -2.57 18.76
C ASN A 51 5.04 -4.05 19.11
N ARG A 52 5.44 -4.93 18.19
CA ARG A 52 5.46 -6.39 18.41
C ARG A 52 6.87 -6.93 18.68
N ASP A 53 7.84 -6.04 18.85
CA ASP A 53 9.17 -6.41 19.28
C ASP A 53 9.18 -6.69 20.79
N ALA A 54 10.09 -7.58 21.20
CA ALA A 54 10.40 -7.82 22.61
C ALA A 54 11.25 -6.70 23.26
N PHE A 55 11.53 -5.62 22.53
CA PHE A 55 12.30 -4.47 22.99
C PHE A 55 11.56 -3.16 22.71
N PRO A 56 11.84 -2.09 23.48
CA PRO A 56 11.22 -0.80 23.27
C PRO A 56 11.74 -0.14 21.99
N ASN A 57 10.90 0.66 21.34
CA ASN A 57 11.29 1.46 20.17
C ASN A 57 11.01 2.93 20.41
N VAL A 58 11.84 3.81 19.85
CA VAL A 58 11.45 5.21 19.66
C VAL A 58 10.79 5.31 18.30
N VAL A 59 9.64 5.98 18.24
CA VAL A 59 8.90 6.21 17.01
C VAL A 59 8.85 7.71 16.74
N GLN A 60 9.13 8.08 15.49
CA GLN A 60 8.90 9.42 14.96
C GLN A 60 7.83 9.35 13.88
N ALA A 61 6.89 10.28 13.87
CA ALA A 61 5.82 10.34 12.90
C ALA A 61 5.56 11.75 12.40
N TRP A 62 5.40 11.90 11.09
CA TRP A 62 5.16 13.17 10.40
C TRP A 62 4.41 12.93 9.08
N VAL A 63 3.87 13.99 8.48
CA VAL A 63 3.20 13.94 7.18
C VAL A 63 3.93 14.85 6.20
N ASP A 64 4.20 14.38 4.98
CA ASP A 64 4.73 15.20 3.88
C ASP A 64 3.83 15.11 2.64
N ILE A 65 4.06 15.98 1.65
CA ILE A 65 3.32 15.96 0.39
C ILE A 65 3.83 14.84 -0.52
N ASP A 66 5.07 14.93 -0.98
CA ASP A 66 5.73 13.87 -1.74
C ASP A 66 7.26 13.95 -1.65
N ALA A 67 7.77 13.96 -0.41
CA ALA A 67 9.20 14.09 -0.13
C ALA A 67 9.73 12.81 0.54
N PRO A 68 9.91 11.70 -0.21
CA PRO A 68 10.28 10.42 0.37
C PRO A 68 11.62 10.47 1.08
N ASP A 69 12.59 11.29 0.68
CA ASP A 69 13.91 11.32 1.34
C ASP A 69 14.05 12.48 2.33
N ALA A 70 13.01 13.30 2.49
CA ALA A 70 13.05 14.43 3.39
C ALA A 70 12.98 14.00 4.87
N PRO A 71 13.80 14.60 5.73
CA PRO A 71 13.70 14.42 7.17
C PRO A 71 12.44 15.12 7.73
N PRO A 72 12.02 14.78 8.98
CA PRO A 72 10.78 15.29 9.55
C PRO A 72 10.68 16.82 9.67
N ASP A 73 11.80 17.51 9.80
CA ASP A 73 11.89 18.98 9.89
C ASP A 73 11.65 19.69 8.54
N GLN A 74 11.67 18.94 7.44
CA GLN A 74 11.36 19.42 6.09
C GLN A 74 9.94 19.01 5.64
N ALA A 75 9.13 18.47 6.55
CA ALA A 75 7.75 18.11 6.29
C ALA A 75 6.91 19.36 6.01
N ASP A 76 6.30 19.41 4.82
CA ASP A 76 5.62 20.59 4.27
C ASP A 76 4.09 20.42 4.17
N ALA A 77 3.56 19.28 4.61
CA ALA A 77 2.13 19.02 4.56
C ALA A 77 1.36 19.83 5.62
N PRO A 78 0.10 20.23 5.34
CA PRO A 78 -0.75 20.96 6.28
C PRO A 78 -1.35 20.03 7.37
N PHE A 79 -0.52 19.18 7.97
CA PHE A 79 -0.94 18.20 8.98
C PHE A 79 0.03 18.18 10.16
N LEU A 80 -0.54 18.16 11.36
CA LEU A 80 0.19 17.88 12.60
C LEU A 80 -0.05 16.44 13.03
N VAL A 81 1.00 15.78 13.51
CA VAL A 81 0.94 14.45 14.11
C VAL A 81 1.27 14.57 15.60
N ASN A 82 0.40 14.03 16.45
CA ASN A 82 0.56 14.06 17.89
C ASN A 82 0.37 12.66 18.50
N PRO A 83 1.32 12.14 19.30
CA PRO A 83 2.68 12.66 19.51
C PRO A 83 3.56 12.49 18.26
N ALA A 84 4.40 13.49 17.95
CA ALA A 84 5.35 13.41 16.83
C ALA A 84 6.54 12.48 17.14
N VAL A 85 6.97 12.42 18.41
CA VAL A 85 8.04 11.53 18.89
C VAL A 85 7.66 10.92 20.22
N PHE A 86 7.83 9.60 20.36
CA PHE A 86 7.48 8.89 21.59
C PHE A 86 8.21 7.55 21.69
N ARG A 87 8.30 7.01 22.90
CA ARG A 87 8.82 5.67 23.16
C ARG A 87 7.66 4.67 23.29
N MET A 88 7.71 3.59 22.52
CA MET A 88 6.83 2.43 22.68
C MET A 88 7.54 1.35 23.50
N ALA A 89 6.85 0.79 24.48
CA ALA A 89 7.32 -0.37 25.22
C ALA A 89 7.25 -1.64 24.34
N PRO A 90 7.93 -2.74 24.71
CA PRO A 90 7.69 -4.05 24.12
C PRO A 90 6.20 -4.42 24.14
N ASP A 91 5.72 -5.10 23.10
CA ASP A 91 4.35 -5.65 23.02
C ASP A 91 3.22 -4.65 23.37
N SER A 92 3.42 -3.37 23.05
CA SER A 92 2.50 -2.28 23.42
C SER A 92 1.86 -1.60 22.22
N GLY A 93 0.70 -0.97 22.44
CA GLY A 93 0.02 -0.14 21.45
C GLY A 93 0.20 1.35 21.72
N GLN A 94 0.17 2.16 20.67
CA GLN A 94 0.08 3.62 20.75
C GLN A 94 -0.91 4.16 19.71
N THR A 95 -1.58 5.26 20.03
CA THR A 95 -2.43 5.97 19.06
C THR A 95 -1.80 7.30 18.66
N LEU A 96 -1.64 7.51 17.36
CA LEU A 96 -1.33 8.81 16.76
C LEU A 96 -2.63 9.55 16.45
N ARG A 97 -2.61 10.86 16.64
CA ARG A 97 -3.65 11.80 16.24
C ARG A 97 -3.11 12.69 15.14
N ILE A 98 -3.77 12.68 14.00
CA ILE A 98 -3.45 13.51 12.85
C ILE A 98 -4.47 14.64 12.82
N VAL A 99 -4.02 15.88 12.68
CA VAL A 99 -4.85 17.08 12.67
C VAL A 99 -4.50 17.89 11.43
N TYR A 100 -5.48 18.19 10.59
CA TYR A 100 -5.31 19.13 9.48
C TYR A 100 -5.21 20.55 10.03
N THR A 101 -4.18 21.31 9.65
CA THR A 101 -3.92 22.67 10.16
C THR A 101 -4.73 23.76 9.46
N GLY A 102 -5.45 23.39 8.39
CA GLY A 102 -6.36 24.28 7.68
C GLY A 102 -5.72 25.00 6.48
N GLN A 103 -6.61 25.41 5.57
CA GLN A 103 -6.40 26.23 4.36
C GLN A 103 -5.82 25.54 3.11
N GLY A 104 -6.39 25.93 1.95
CA GLY A 104 -5.79 25.71 0.62
C GLY A 104 -6.14 24.41 -0.11
N LEU A 105 -6.76 23.42 0.55
CA LEU A 105 -7.12 22.16 -0.11
C LEU A 105 -8.42 22.27 -0.93
N PRO A 106 -8.50 21.64 -2.12
CA PRO A 106 -9.72 21.56 -2.91
C PRO A 106 -10.89 20.97 -2.13
N GLY A 107 -12.09 21.58 -2.27
CA GLY A 107 -13.32 21.06 -1.68
C GLY A 107 -14.03 20.00 -2.53
N ASP A 108 -13.53 19.73 -3.74
CA ASP A 108 -14.25 18.99 -4.79
C ASP A 108 -13.53 17.73 -5.27
N ARG A 109 -12.37 17.42 -4.68
CA ARG A 109 -11.53 16.25 -4.97
C ARG A 109 -10.60 15.94 -3.79
N GLU A 110 -10.10 14.73 -3.74
CA GLU A 110 -9.10 14.32 -2.77
C GLU A 110 -7.77 15.05 -2.98
N SER A 111 -7.02 15.19 -1.89
CA SER A 111 -5.60 15.58 -1.91
C SER A 111 -4.76 14.47 -1.29
N LEU A 112 -3.60 14.19 -1.86
CA LEU A 112 -2.70 13.13 -1.41
C LEU A 112 -1.52 13.70 -0.61
N PHE A 113 -1.24 13.03 0.50
CA PHE A 113 -0.09 13.22 1.36
C PHE A 113 0.45 11.86 1.78
N HIS A 114 1.52 11.85 2.56
CA HIS A 114 2.14 10.63 3.04
C HIS A 114 2.43 10.72 4.53
N LEU A 115 1.84 9.81 5.32
CA LEU A 115 2.21 9.59 6.71
C LEU A 115 3.46 8.73 6.77
N ASN A 116 4.51 9.24 7.41
CA ASN A 116 5.73 8.49 7.69
C ASN A 116 5.74 8.08 9.16
N VAL A 117 6.13 6.84 9.41
CA VAL A 117 6.34 6.29 10.75
C VAL A 117 7.73 5.64 10.74
N LEU A 118 8.70 6.33 11.32
CA LEU A 118 10.07 5.86 11.49
C LEU A 118 10.21 5.19 12.85
N GLN A 119 10.64 3.93 12.83
CA GLN A 119 11.00 3.18 14.01
C GLN A 119 12.52 3.19 14.21
N ILE A 120 12.92 3.51 15.44
CA ILE A 120 14.31 3.57 15.88
C ILE A 120 14.49 2.56 17.03
N PRO A 121 15.13 1.40 16.75
CA PRO A 121 15.42 0.41 17.78
C PRO A 121 16.53 0.87 18.73
N PRO A 122 16.62 0.28 19.94
CA PRO A 122 17.64 0.62 20.91
C PRO A 122 18.99 0.06 20.45
N ARG A 123 20.08 0.79 20.73
CA ARG A 123 21.43 0.26 20.55
C ARG A 123 21.73 -0.71 21.67
N ASN A 124 22.26 -1.90 21.36
CA ASN A 124 22.64 -2.86 22.38
C ASN A 124 24.02 -2.50 22.94
N SER A 125 24.06 -1.92 24.14
CA SER A 125 25.31 -1.55 24.81
C SER A 125 26.16 -2.76 25.19
N SER A 126 25.58 -3.95 25.35
CA SER A 126 26.34 -5.19 25.66
C SER A 126 27.20 -5.70 24.49
N HIS A 127 27.02 -5.12 23.30
CA HIS A 127 27.83 -5.41 22.12
C HIS A 127 28.51 -4.13 21.60
N ALA A 128 28.69 -3.10 22.43
CA ALA A 128 29.24 -1.81 22.01
C ALA A 128 30.62 -1.94 21.34
N ASP A 129 31.43 -2.91 21.77
CA ASP A 129 32.77 -3.17 21.23
C ASP A 129 32.79 -4.07 19.98
N ARG A 130 31.61 -4.39 19.44
CA ARG A 130 31.45 -5.20 18.21
C ARG A 130 30.91 -4.34 17.09
N ASN A 131 31.19 -4.75 15.85
CA ASN A 131 30.55 -4.18 14.67
C ASN A 131 29.04 -4.45 14.74
N GLN A 132 28.25 -3.38 14.78
CA GLN A 132 26.79 -3.44 14.82
C GLN A 132 26.19 -2.81 13.57
N MET A 133 25.19 -3.48 13.00
CA MET A 133 24.31 -2.90 12.00
C MET A 133 22.97 -2.61 12.66
N LEU A 134 22.53 -1.35 12.61
CA LEU A 134 21.22 -0.93 13.11
C LEU A 134 20.29 -0.73 11.91
N LEU A 135 19.19 -1.48 11.86
CA LEU A 135 18.17 -1.31 10.84
C LEU A 135 17.05 -0.43 11.39
N MET A 136 16.85 0.74 10.79
CA MET A 136 15.70 1.60 11.04
C MET A 136 14.68 1.38 9.94
N LEU A 137 13.42 1.20 10.32
CA LEU A 137 12.34 0.96 9.36
C LEU A 137 11.44 2.20 9.29
N ARG A 138 11.21 2.71 8.08
CA ARG A 138 10.23 3.77 7.83
C ARG A 138 9.07 3.24 7.01
N ASN A 139 7.89 3.21 7.62
CA ASN A 139 6.65 2.93 6.93
C ASN A 139 6.08 4.23 6.37
N ARG A 140 5.85 4.29 5.05
CA ARG A 140 5.24 5.42 4.34
C ARG A 140 3.86 5.01 3.84
N LEU A 141 2.81 5.61 4.38
CA LEU A 141 1.42 5.30 4.06
C LEU A 141 0.80 6.49 3.34
N LYS A 142 0.01 6.22 2.30
CA LYS A 142 -0.81 7.27 1.66
C LYS A 142 -1.83 7.81 2.66
N LEU A 143 -1.91 9.13 2.75
CA LEU A 143 -2.91 9.86 3.51
C LEU A 143 -3.75 10.67 2.52
N PHE A 144 -5.02 10.30 2.38
CA PHE A 144 -5.96 11.00 1.51
C PHE A 144 -6.80 11.96 2.35
N TYR A 145 -6.67 13.25 2.08
CA TYR A 145 -7.64 14.25 2.54
C TYR A 145 -8.87 14.17 1.64
N ARG A 146 -10.04 13.90 2.22
CA ARG A 146 -11.29 13.70 1.50
C ARG A 146 -12.34 14.72 1.92
N PRO A 147 -12.55 15.81 1.16
CA PRO A 147 -13.59 16.79 1.46
C PRO A 147 -15.00 16.21 1.26
N ALA A 148 -15.99 16.74 1.97
CA ALA A 148 -17.39 16.31 1.86
C ALA A 148 -18.04 16.66 0.50
N GLY A 149 -17.45 17.60 -0.25
CA GLY A 149 -17.99 18.08 -1.54
C GLY A 149 -17.75 17.16 -2.74
N ILE A 150 -17.07 16.01 -2.57
CA ILE A 150 -16.91 15.04 -3.66
C ILE A 150 -18.24 14.37 -3.97
N ARG A 151 -18.62 14.35 -5.25
CA ARG A 151 -19.83 13.67 -5.72
C ARG A 151 -19.64 12.16 -5.77
N GLY A 152 -20.69 11.42 -5.39
CA GLY A 152 -20.68 9.95 -5.37
C GLY A 152 -19.91 9.39 -4.18
N ARG A 153 -19.82 8.06 -4.09
CA ARG A 153 -19.12 7.36 -3.01
C ARG A 153 -17.85 6.68 -3.51
N PRO A 154 -16.83 6.44 -2.67
CA PRO A 154 -15.61 5.74 -3.09
C PRO A 154 -15.90 4.33 -3.61
N GLU A 155 -16.96 3.67 -3.14
CA GLU A 155 -17.37 2.34 -3.62
C GLU A 155 -17.87 2.35 -5.07
N ASP A 156 -18.29 3.51 -5.59
CA ASP A 156 -18.77 3.66 -6.97
C ASP A 156 -17.61 3.80 -7.97
N LEU A 157 -16.39 4.06 -7.49
CA LEU A 157 -15.21 4.35 -8.31
C LEU A 157 -14.93 3.31 -9.40
N PRO A 158 -15.01 1.98 -9.16
CA PRO A 158 -14.86 0.97 -10.21
C PRO A 158 -15.75 1.18 -11.43
N GLY A 159 -16.99 1.63 -11.22
CA GLY A 159 -17.97 1.85 -12.29
C GLY A 159 -17.84 3.21 -12.99
N GLN A 160 -17.12 4.15 -12.38
CA GLN A 160 -16.89 5.49 -12.94
C GLN A 160 -15.66 5.55 -13.85
N LEU A 161 -14.69 4.65 -13.63
CA LEU A 161 -13.47 4.54 -14.43
C LEU A 161 -13.80 4.10 -15.86
N ARG A 162 -13.14 4.73 -16.83
CA ARG A 162 -13.30 4.40 -18.25
C ARG A 162 -12.00 3.86 -18.80
N PHE A 163 -12.10 2.85 -19.64
CA PHE A 163 -10.95 2.17 -20.22
C PHE A 163 -11.12 2.10 -21.73
N ALA A 164 -10.06 2.43 -22.46
CA ALA A 164 -10.05 2.35 -23.92
C ALA A 164 -8.71 1.81 -24.42
N LEU A 165 -8.75 0.93 -25.42
CA LEU A 165 -7.55 0.55 -26.14
C LEU A 165 -7.18 1.68 -27.11
N VAL A 166 -5.94 2.15 -27.06
CA VAL A 166 -5.45 3.20 -27.95
C VAL A 166 -4.26 2.71 -28.76
N ARG A 167 -4.26 2.98 -30.07
CA ARG A 167 -3.11 2.72 -30.95
C ARG A 167 -2.06 3.82 -30.77
N ARG A 168 -0.80 3.41 -30.81
CA ARG A 168 0.38 4.29 -30.74
C ARG A 168 1.31 3.92 -31.89
N SER A 169 2.16 4.85 -32.30
CA SER A 169 3.17 4.62 -33.35
C SER A 169 4.05 3.40 -33.05
N ALA A 170 4.29 3.11 -31.77
CA ALA A 170 5.08 1.97 -31.29
C ALA A 170 4.24 0.81 -30.71
N GLY A 171 2.94 0.69 -31.06
CA GLY A 171 2.08 -0.42 -30.64
C GLY A 171 0.72 0.02 -30.10
N TRP A 172 0.43 -0.32 -28.85
CA TRP A 172 -0.85 -0.05 -28.19
C TRP A 172 -0.65 0.29 -26.72
N ALA A 173 -1.63 0.96 -26.13
CA ALA A 173 -1.74 1.21 -24.71
C ALA A 173 -3.20 1.13 -24.26
N VAL A 174 -3.44 1.00 -22.96
CA VAL A 174 -4.78 1.17 -22.38
C VAL A 174 -4.86 2.56 -21.77
N ARG A 175 -5.68 3.42 -22.36
CA ARG A 175 -6.05 4.69 -21.75
C ARG A 175 -7.04 4.41 -20.62
N VAL A 176 -6.79 5.02 -19.47
CA VAL A 176 -7.65 4.95 -18.29
C VAL A 176 -8.02 6.37 -17.89
N ASP A 177 -9.31 6.67 -17.84
CA ASP A 177 -9.83 7.96 -17.41
C ASP A 177 -10.49 7.82 -16.03
N ASN A 178 -10.10 8.69 -15.11
CA ASN A 178 -10.71 8.83 -13.79
C ASN A 178 -11.46 10.16 -13.73
N PRO A 179 -12.76 10.19 -14.07
CA PRO A 179 -13.56 11.41 -14.02
C PRO A 179 -13.96 11.81 -12.58
N SER A 180 -13.70 10.96 -11.60
CA SER A 180 -14.16 11.13 -10.21
C SER A 180 -13.33 12.15 -9.42
N GLY A 181 -13.81 12.50 -8.23
CA GLY A 181 -13.07 13.26 -7.23
C GLY A 181 -12.11 12.42 -6.37
N TYR A 182 -12.00 11.10 -6.60
CA TYR A 182 -11.20 10.17 -5.79
C TYR A 182 -9.92 9.75 -6.51
N TYR A 183 -8.85 9.45 -5.79
CA TYR A 183 -7.68 8.76 -6.34
C TYR A 183 -8.00 7.28 -6.61
N ALA A 184 -7.59 6.76 -7.76
CA ALA A 184 -7.75 5.36 -8.12
C ALA A 184 -6.39 4.63 -8.06
N SER A 185 -6.12 3.90 -6.97
CA SER A 185 -4.88 3.13 -6.80
C SER A 185 -5.02 1.70 -7.30
N PHE A 186 -4.27 1.32 -8.34
CA PHE A 186 -4.30 -0.05 -8.88
C PHE A 186 -3.12 -0.88 -8.38
N ALA A 187 -3.39 -2.08 -7.86
CA ALA A 187 -2.36 -3.07 -7.51
C ALA A 187 -1.78 -3.74 -8.76
N SER A 188 -2.64 -3.97 -9.76
CA SER A 188 -2.25 -4.52 -11.05
C SER A 188 -3.31 -4.25 -12.11
N ALA A 189 -2.88 -4.32 -13.37
CA ALA A 189 -3.77 -4.44 -14.51
C ALA A 189 -3.16 -5.41 -15.53
N THR A 190 -3.99 -6.25 -16.11
CA THR A 190 -3.61 -7.25 -17.12
C THR A 190 -4.59 -7.18 -18.28
N LEU A 191 -4.05 -7.09 -19.49
CA LEU A 191 -4.82 -7.22 -20.72
C LEU A 191 -4.71 -8.66 -21.24
N SER A 192 -5.76 -9.18 -21.84
CA SER A 192 -5.80 -10.54 -22.35
C SER A 192 -6.55 -10.65 -23.67
N VAL A 193 -6.05 -11.52 -24.55
CA VAL A 193 -6.69 -11.91 -25.81
C VAL A 193 -6.52 -13.42 -25.95
N GLY A 194 -7.62 -14.16 -25.86
CA GLY A 194 -7.56 -15.63 -25.76
C GLY A 194 -6.75 -16.07 -24.53
N GLN A 195 -5.69 -16.85 -24.74
CA GLN A 195 -4.78 -17.33 -23.67
C GLN A 195 -3.59 -16.39 -23.43
N ARG A 196 -3.35 -15.41 -24.31
CA ARG A 196 -2.22 -14.47 -24.17
C ARG A 196 -2.58 -13.37 -23.20
N ARG A 197 -1.62 -12.99 -22.35
CA ARG A 197 -1.77 -11.99 -21.29
C ARG A 197 -0.59 -11.04 -21.29
N TRP A 198 -0.87 -9.76 -21.10
CA TRP A 198 0.12 -8.69 -20.99
C TRP A 198 -0.12 -7.95 -19.68
N ARG A 199 0.86 -7.98 -18.79
CA ARG A 199 0.85 -7.15 -17.58
C ARG A 199 1.07 -5.70 -18.00
N LEU A 200 0.23 -4.82 -17.50
CA LEU A 200 0.29 -3.40 -17.78
C LEU A 200 1.04 -2.68 -16.64
N ARG A 201 1.79 -1.64 -16.99
CA ARG A 201 2.39 -0.70 -16.04
C ARG A 201 1.30 0.21 -15.49
N SER A 202 0.46 -0.33 -14.61
CA SER A 202 -0.57 0.41 -13.88
C SER A 202 0.01 1.13 -12.68
N GLY A 203 -0.63 2.23 -12.27
CA GLY A 203 -0.25 3.00 -11.10
C GLY A 203 -1.48 3.60 -10.42
N MET A 204 -1.27 4.64 -9.63
CA MET A 204 -2.38 5.43 -9.11
C MET A 204 -2.76 6.51 -10.10
N LEU A 205 -4.05 6.72 -10.31
CA LEU A 205 -4.58 7.85 -11.07
C LEU A 205 -5.12 8.91 -10.12
N GLU A 206 -4.84 10.17 -10.42
CA GLU A 206 -5.33 11.33 -9.68
C GLU A 206 -6.82 11.59 -9.99
N PRO A 207 -7.54 12.33 -9.12
CA PRO A 207 -8.88 12.81 -9.42
C PRO A 207 -8.92 13.62 -10.71
N ARG A 208 -9.94 13.37 -11.55
CA ARG A 208 -10.17 14.10 -12.82
C ARG A 208 -8.99 14.07 -13.78
N SER A 209 -8.25 12.96 -13.79
CA SER A 209 -7.07 12.74 -14.63
C SER A 209 -7.26 11.55 -15.56
N HIS A 210 -6.28 11.35 -16.43
CA HIS A 210 -6.16 10.14 -17.24
C HIS A 210 -4.70 9.69 -17.29
N ALA A 211 -4.49 8.41 -17.57
CA ALA A 211 -3.17 7.84 -17.77
C ALA A 211 -3.21 6.82 -18.91
N GLU A 212 -2.04 6.50 -19.46
CA GLU A 212 -1.87 5.43 -20.45
C GLU A 212 -0.99 4.34 -19.90
N TRP A 213 -1.58 3.16 -19.71
CA TRP A 213 -0.84 1.99 -19.26
C TRP A 213 -0.29 1.23 -20.45
N GLN A 214 1.03 1.14 -20.50
CA GLN A 214 1.75 0.34 -21.49
C GLN A 214 1.97 -1.07 -20.96
N ALA A 215 1.99 -2.05 -21.86
CA ALA A 215 2.44 -3.39 -21.51
C ALA A 215 3.90 -3.38 -21.06
N GLU A 216 4.24 -4.21 -20.06
CA GLU A 216 5.63 -4.41 -19.63
C GLU A 216 6.47 -5.02 -20.74
N THR A 217 5.88 -5.93 -21.53
CA THR A 217 6.44 -6.50 -22.75
C THR A 217 5.65 -6.00 -23.97
N ARG A 218 6.35 -5.42 -24.94
CA ARG A 218 5.74 -4.84 -26.14
C ARG A 218 5.62 -5.89 -27.24
N GLU A 219 4.38 -6.29 -27.52
CA GLU A 219 4.04 -7.21 -28.61
C GLU A 219 2.77 -6.73 -29.31
N ALA A 220 2.59 -7.08 -30.58
CA ALA A 220 1.34 -6.83 -31.28
C ALA A 220 0.19 -7.63 -30.64
N LEU A 221 -0.98 -7.00 -30.51
CA LEU A 221 -2.19 -7.70 -30.09
C LEU A 221 -2.67 -8.61 -31.23
N PRO A 222 -2.90 -9.90 -30.96
CA PRO A 222 -3.56 -10.76 -31.92
C PRO A 222 -5.01 -10.31 -32.12
N PRO A 223 -5.65 -10.67 -33.25
CA PRO A 223 -7.08 -10.42 -33.42
C PRO A 223 -7.89 -11.20 -32.37
N GLY A 224 -8.96 -10.59 -31.89
CA GLY A 224 -9.88 -11.22 -30.95
C GLY A 224 -10.45 -10.24 -29.94
N ARG A 225 -11.30 -10.77 -29.04
CA ARG A 225 -11.86 -10.00 -27.94
C ARG A 225 -10.77 -9.64 -26.94
N VAL A 226 -10.59 -8.34 -26.72
CA VAL A 226 -9.63 -7.80 -25.75
C VAL A 226 -10.32 -7.63 -24.41
N ARG A 227 -9.78 -8.23 -23.35
CA ARG A 227 -10.31 -8.10 -21.99
C ARG A 227 -9.27 -7.48 -21.07
N LEU A 228 -9.67 -6.45 -20.35
CA LEU A 228 -8.94 -5.88 -19.23
C LEU A 228 -9.42 -6.52 -17.93
N HIS A 229 -8.47 -6.91 -17.10
CA HIS A 229 -8.67 -7.24 -15.69
C HIS A 229 -7.76 -6.37 -14.84
N ALA A 230 -8.31 -5.58 -13.93
CA ALA A 230 -7.55 -4.71 -13.04
C ALA A 230 -7.98 -4.91 -11.58
N LEU A 231 -7.03 -4.76 -10.66
CA LEU A 231 -7.26 -4.83 -9.21
C LEU A 231 -7.13 -3.43 -8.63
N LEU A 232 -8.25 -2.78 -8.35
CA LEU A 232 -8.31 -1.51 -7.65
C LEU A 232 -8.17 -1.75 -6.14
N ILE A 233 -7.48 -0.88 -5.41
CA ILE A 233 -7.36 -0.99 -3.97
C ILE A 233 -8.29 0.03 -3.30
N ASN A 234 -9.24 -0.44 -2.50
CA ASN A 234 -10.21 0.40 -1.80
C ASN A 234 -9.65 1.04 -0.52
N ASP A 235 -10.48 1.81 0.19
CA ASP A 235 -10.10 2.54 1.42
C ASP A 235 -9.58 1.64 2.55
N TYR A 236 -10.01 0.38 2.59
CA TYR A 236 -9.58 -0.61 3.57
C TYR A 236 -8.32 -1.36 3.16
N GLY A 237 -7.76 -1.05 1.98
CA GLY A 237 -6.60 -1.77 1.44
C GLY A 237 -6.94 -3.09 0.75
N ALA A 238 -8.23 -3.40 0.56
CA ALA A 238 -8.68 -4.62 -0.11
C ALA A 238 -8.76 -4.43 -1.64
N HIS A 239 -8.60 -5.53 -2.38
CA HIS A 239 -8.72 -5.52 -3.83
C HIS A 239 -10.19 -5.57 -4.28
N MET A 240 -10.52 -4.75 -5.26
CA MET A 240 -11.78 -4.76 -5.99
C MET A 240 -11.49 -5.11 -7.45
N ASP A 241 -12.13 -6.16 -7.95
CA ASP A 241 -12.00 -6.61 -9.33
C ASP A 241 -12.71 -5.67 -10.30
N ILE A 242 -11.99 -5.24 -11.32
CA ILE A 242 -12.54 -4.55 -12.49
C ILE A 242 -12.31 -5.44 -13.71
N ARG A 243 -13.38 -5.75 -14.43
CA ARG A 243 -13.33 -6.51 -15.69
C ARG A 243 -14.03 -5.70 -16.77
N HIS A 244 -13.36 -5.50 -17.89
CA HIS A 244 -13.90 -4.71 -19.00
C HIS A 244 -13.53 -5.34 -20.34
N ASP A 245 -14.52 -5.52 -21.21
CA ASP A 245 -14.26 -5.88 -22.61
C ASP A 245 -13.91 -4.57 -23.35
N LEU A 246 -12.70 -4.50 -23.92
CA LEU A 246 -12.25 -3.33 -24.68
C LEU A 246 -12.62 -3.54 -26.15
N SER A 247 -13.42 -2.63 -26.68
CA SER A 247 -13.63 -2.55 -28.13
C SER A 247 -12.33 -2.12 -28.83
N PRO A 248 -11.97 -2.74 -29.97
CA PRO A 248 -10.78 -2.36 -30.76
C PRO A 248 -10.81 -0.94 -31.32
#